data_AF-A0A7W6JZD3-F1
#
_entry.id   AF-A0A7W6JZD3-F1
#
_cell.length_a   1.000
_cell.length_b   1.000
_cell.length_c   1.000
_cell.angle_alpha   90.00
_cell.angle_beta   90.00
_cell.angle_gamma   90.00
#
_symmetry.space_group_name_H-M   'P 1'
#
loop_
_entity.id
_entity.type
_entity.pdbx_description
1 polymer ?
#
loop_
_entity_poly.entity_id
_entity_poly.type
_entity_poly.pdbx_seq_one_letter_code
_entity_poly.pdbx_strand_id
1 'polypeptide(L)' 'MFVIGPDGAAQLVNYRIAGRFYIVDRLFAAAELRLGGKKQQVVWITRDDGRKHRGGRHD' A
#
# COMPACT_ATOMS: atom_id res chain seq x y z
N MET A 1 5.37 5.38 -6.66
CA MET A 1 4.78 4.44 -5.69
C MET A 1 4.55 3.12 -6.40
N PHE A 2 4.87 2.01 -5.76
CA PHE A 2 4.67 0.68 -6.33
C PHE A 2 3.61 -0.05 -5.52
N VAL A 3 2.72 -0.77 -6.19
CA VAL A 3 1.81 -1.72 -5.53
C VAL A 3 2.29 -3.13 -5.82
N ILE A 4 2.01 -4.07 -4.91
CA ILE A 4 2.33 -5.47 -5.15
C ILE A 4 1.13 -6.11 -5.86
N GLY A 5 1.35 -6.61 -7.07
CA GLY A 5 0.36 -7.32 -7.86
C GLY A 5 0.00 -8.70 -7.30
N PRO A 6 -1.04 -9.35 -7.84
CA PRO A 6 -1.42 -10.70 -7.42
C PRO A 6 -0.32 -11.76 -7.60
N ASP A 7 0.60 -11.52 -8.54
CA ASP A 7 1.78 -12.32 -8.84
C ASP A 7 2.99 -12.01 -7.94
N GLY A 8 2.84 -11.07 -7.00
CA GLY A 8 3.94 -10.61 -6.13
C GLY A 8 4.88 -9.60 -6.80
N ALA A 9 4.64 -9.20 -8.05
CA ALA A 9 5.48 -8.24 -8.75
C ALA A 9 5.12 -6.79 -8.35
N ALA A 10 6.15 -5.94 -8.26
CA ALA A 10 5.95 -4.51 -8.07
C ALA A 10 5.43 -3.85 -9.35
N GLN A 11 4.26 -3.22 -9.26
CA GLN A 11 3.60 -2.53 -10.37
C GLN A 11 3.58 -1.02 -10.10
N LEU A 12 3.99 -0.23 -11.10
CA LEU A 12 3.92 1.22 -11.00
C LEU A 12 2.45 1.68 -11.11
N VAL A 13 2.03 2.54 -10.19
CA VAL A 13 0.70 3.16 -10.22
C VAL A 13 0.81 4.65 -10.44
N ASN A 14 -0.21 5.21 -11.09
CA ASN A 14 -0.39 6.64 -11.13
C ASN A 14 -0.76 7.13 -9.73
N TYR A 15 -0.12 8.22 -9.33
CA TYR A 15 -0.39 8.85 -8.05
C TYR A 15 -0.40 10.37 -8.21
N ARG A 16 -1.19 11.04 -7.37
CA ARG A 16 -1.19 12.50 -7.25
C ARG A 16 -1.03 12.91 -5.80
N ILE A 17 -0.47 14.10 -5.59
CA ILE A 17 -0.35 14.71 -4.27
C ILE A 17 -1.54 15.66 -4.10
N ALA A 18 -2.27 15.52 -3.00
CA ALA A 18 -3.34 16.43 -2.59
C ALA A 18 -3.09 16.88 -1.15
N GLY A 19 -2.52 18.07 -1.00
CA GLY A 19 -2.06 18.56 0.30
C GLY A 19 -0.97 17.65 0.87
N ARG A 20 -1.27 16.98 1.99
CA ARG A 20 -0.35 16.05 2.67
C ARG A 20 -0.58 14.58 2.28
N PHE A 21 -1.50 14.30 1.37
CA PHE A 21 -1.90 12.94 1.01
C PHE A 21 -1.36 12.54 -0.36
N TYR A 22 -0.90 11.29 -0.45
CA TYR A 22 -0.65 10.60 -1.71
C TYR A 22 -1.92 9.83 -2.07
N ILE A 23 -2.54 10.20 -3.20
CA ILE A 23 -3.74 9.54 -3.71
C ILE A 23 -3.32 8.66 -4.88
N VAL A 24 -3.72 7.39 -4.85
CA VAL A 24 -3.56 6.46 -5.97
C VAL A 24 -4.90 6.07 -6.56
N ASP A 25 -4.90 5.67 -7.82
CA ASP A 25 -6.10 5.31 -8.59
C ASP A 25 -6.52 3.84 -8.42
N ARG A 26 -5.72 3.01 -7.73
CA ARG A 26 -5.93 1.58 -7.58
C ARG A 26 -5.91 1.12 -6.12
N LEU A 27 -6.86 0.25 -5.77
CA LEU A 27 -6.85 -0.49 -4.50
C LEU A 27 -5.78 -1.58 -4.51
N PHE A 28 -5.08 -1.76 -3.40
CA PHE A 28 -4.00 -2.74 -3.26
C PHE A 28 -4.04 -3.42 -1.89
N ALA A 29 -3.57 -4.67 -1.83
CA ALA A 29 -3.38 -5.38 -0.56
C ALA A 29 -2.06 -4.99 0.11
N ALA A 30 -1.01 -4.78 -0.70
CA ALA A 30 0.30 -4.31 -0.27
C ALA A 30 0.89 -3.33 -1.28
N ALA A 31 1.66 -2.38 -0.79
CA ALA A 31 2.38 -1.39 -1.59
C ALA A 31 3.74 -1.05 -0.97
N GLU A 32 4.65 -0.59 -1.84
CA GLU A 32 5.97 -0.12 -1.49
C GLU A 32 6.12 1.36 -1.92
N LEU A 33 6.38 2.21 -0.94
CA LEU A 33 6.67 3.62 -1.15
C LEU A 33 8.15 3.88 -0.88
N ARG A 34 8.88 4.25 -1.93
CA ARG A 34 10.28 4.65 -1.83
C ARG A 34 10.38 6.18 -1.77
N LEU A 35 11.05 6.70 -0.75
CA LEU A 35 11.25 8.12 -0.52
C LEU A 35 12.74 8.46 -0.62
N GLY A 36 13.07 9.53 -1.34
CA GLY A 36 14.44 10.00 -1.52
C GLY A 36 15.13 9.52 -2.80
N GLY A 37 16.35 10.04 -3.02
CA GLY A 37 17.19 9.76 -4.19
C GLY A 37 18.23 8.67 -3.91
N LYS A 38 19.48 9.07 -3.63
CA LYS A 38 20.63 8.14 -3.47
C LYS A 38 20.50 7.16 -2.29
N LYS A 39 19.86 7.58 -1.20
CA LYS A 39 19.52 6.71 -0.06
C LYS A 39 18.00 6.69 0.05
N GLN A 40 17.38 5.61 -0.42
CA GLN A 40 15.93 5.48 -0.42
C GLN A 40 15.45 4.93 0.91
N GLN A 41 14.50 5.62 1.54
CA GLN A 41 13.71 5.04 2.62
C GLN A 41 12.57 4.25 2.00
N VAL A 42 12.48 2.97 2.33
CA VAL A 42 11.45 2.08 1.82
C VAL A 42 10.37 1.90 2.88
N VAL A 43 9.14 2.26 2.54
CA VAL A 43 7.96 2.14 3.40
C VAL A 43 7.05 1.06 2.82
N TRP A 44 6.75 0.05 3.63
CA TRP A 44 5.82 -1.03 3.28
C TRP A 44 4.44 -0.69 3.85
N ILE A 45 3.43 -0.73 2.99
CA ILE A 45 2.05 -0.42 3.33
C ILE A 45 1.24 -1.68 3.09
N THR A 46 0.55 -2.19 4.11
CA THR A 46 -0.37 -3.31 4.00
C THR A 46 -1.75 -2.90 4.45
N ARG A 47 -2.77 -3.40 3.77
CA ARG A 47 -4.17 -3.15 4.12
C ARG A 47 -4.55 -4.03 5.32
N ASP A 48 -5.08 -3.42 6.38
CA ASP A 48 -5.39 -4.11 7.66
C ASP A 48 -6.79 -4.73 7.71
N ASP A 49 -7.57 -4.63 6.63
CA ASP A 49 -8.95 -5.11 6.55
C ASP A 49 -9.10 -6.64 6.65
N GLY A 50 -8.01 -7.40 6.51
CA GLY A 50 -7.95 -8.83 6.83
C GLY A 50 -7.86 -9.18 8.33
N ARG A 51 -7.56 -8.22 9.21
CA ARG A 51 -7.42 -8.49 10.67
C ARG A 51 -8.71 -8.23 11.47
N LYS A 52 -9.65 -7.44 10.95
CA LYS A 52 -10.87 -7.06 11.70
C LYS A 52 -12.05 -8.03 11.57
N HIS A 53 -11.99 -9.05 10.72
CA HIS A 53 -13.10 -10.00 10.51
C HIS A 53 -12.99 -11.34 11.28
N ARG A 54 -12.06 -11.49 12.25
CA ARG A 54 -11.95 -12.68 13.11
C ARG A 54 -12.34 -12.45 14.58
N GLY A 55 -13.25 -11.49 14.82
CA GLY A 55 -13.77 -11.16 16.16
C GLY A 55 -15.29 -11.37 16.33
N GLY A 56 -15.91 -12.22 15.50
CA GLY A 56 -17.32 -12.58 15.63
C GLY A 56 -17.52 -13.74 16.59
N ARG A 57 -17.62 -13.41 17.89
CA ARG A 57 -18.29 -14.12 19.01
C ARG A 57 -18.32 -15.66 18.99
N HIS A 58 -17.61 -16.25 19.96
CA HIS A 58 -18.09 -17.40 20.71
C HIS A 58 -19.43 -17.03 21.36
N ASP A 59 -20.48 -17.79 21.07
CA ASP A 59 -21.60 -18.11 21.96
C ASP A 59 -21.83 -19.62 21.86
#